data_AF-F4SBM4-F1
#
_entry.id   AF-F4SBM4-F1
#
_cell.length_a   1.000
_cell.length_b   1.000
_cell.length_c   1.000
_cell.angle_alpha   90.00
_cell.angle_beta   90.00
_cell.angle_gamma   90.00
#
_symmetry.space_group_name_H-M   'P 1'
#
loop_
_entity.id
_entity.type
_entity.pdbx_description
1 polymer ?
#
loop_
_entity_poly.entity_id
_entity_poly.type
_entity_poly.pdbx_seq_one_letter_code
_entity_poly.pdbx_strand_id
1 'polypeptide(L)'
;MVNIVNDSRVDLIPNSFSPRIVIFSSEEVNQACKRNRLSNFASLLQPFQSIPKVSVRHSNYASIIRPSFPLSFIPAERLRDEVNEIGREDDSIWLDRSINKILTAKNLSKWLSESSHPIPIPPTTGPFKLKEENEWINESILQDLPEPITESAPWYNAFLKSVLDRRLPTVFDTSSHPIAALIVVSTNDPEPLNEFAKLYEESNTSGLGWPNVPWLDTEPILRYYVLLHETTEEFDGGRQEANQLLQSVSRAYGLHCGIVCMNSEKTEYIKRQRALNTDPHFKYDHSHDDTEGRIEDSWAQYQSEVDEEGNEVDPNQRFGECMAQEDILGLKVFLREFTIQSLVPHMERCVQHWNESLSASRKGITGRLFSVGRKYFSKPDSSGSSSSYNPTMRWYPYQSTEFQTRRLADYAFMLGDYKLASQMYEYVRKDALGHKAWSYYLSSTHMVGLCSLLLVVPSNQTFQNFDPYSYLFDPAALSQMSVFDSLRITLIYHEACKSIGESKCMASSLLQMATLVCARQTLHWMT
;
A
#
# COMPACT_ATOMS: atom_id res chain seq x y z
N MET A 1 -17.00 -12.19 21.60
CA MET A 1 -16.32 -10.96 22.06
C MET A 1 -15.00 -10.80 21.34
N VAL A 2 -15.05 -10.24 20.13
CA VAL A 2 -13.87 -9.75 19.42
C VAL A 2 -13.91 -8.23 19.64
N ASN A 3 -13.05 -7.73 20.53
CA ASN A 3 -12.85 -6.29 20.68
C ASN A 3 -12.20 -5.77 19.40
N ILE A 4 -13.01 -5.16 18.52
CA ILE A 4 -12.57 -4.57 17.24
C ILE A 4 -11.91 -3.19 17.42
N VAL A 5 -11.73 -2.71 18.65
CA VAL A 5 -11.11 -1.39 18.93
C VAL A 5 -9.61 -1.47 19.27
N ASN A 6 -8.93 -2.54 18.86
CA ASN A 6 -7.48 -2.63 19.00
C ASN A 6 -6.88 -3.30 17.76
N ASP A 7 -6.86 -2.59 16.63
CA ASP A 7 -6.03 -2.99 15.49
C ASP A 7 -5.06 -1.86 15.11
N SER A 8 -3.80 -2.26 14.96
CA SER A 8 -2.67 -1.51 15.48
C SER A 8 -2.14 -0.49 14.47
N ARG A 9 -1.80 0.73 14.91
CA ARG A 9 -1.10 1.73 14.06
C ARG A 9 0.25 1.21 13.53
N VAL A 10 0.76 0.09 14.07
CA VAL A 10 1.91 -0.67 13.54
C VAL A 10 1.63 -1.24 12.15
N ASP A 11 0.38 -1.61 11.83
CA ASP A 11 0.00 -2.15 10.52
C ASP A 11 -0.12 -1.06 9.45
N LEU A 12 -0.20 0.21 9.84
CA LEU A 12 -0.26 1.36 8.93
C LEU A 12 0.96 1.44 8.01
N ILE A 13 2.13 1.06 8.53
CA ILE A 13 3.40 1.15 7.78
C ILE A 13 3.47 0.08 6.70
N PRO A 14 3.36 -1.23 6.98
CA PRO A 14 3.26 -2.24 5.91
C PRO A 14 2.16 -1.94 4.88
N ASN A 15 1.02 -1.40 5.31
CA ASN A 15 -0.08 -1.02 4.41
C ASN A 15 0.31 0.09 3.43
N SER A 16 1.16 1.02 3.86
CA SER A 16 1.68 2.12 3.03
C SER A 16 2.59 1.64 1.88
N PHE A 17 3.05 0.39 1.96
CA PHE A 17 3.92 -0.25 0.96
C PHE A 17 3.26 -1.50 0.36
N SER A 18 1.93 -1.65 0.47
CA SER A 18 1.24 -2.84 -0.03
C SER A 18 1.53 -3.14 -1.51
N PRO A 19 1.67 -4.40 -1.92
CA PRO A 19 1.60 -4.84 -3.30
C PRO A 19 0.59 -4.09 -4.15
N ARG A 20 1.03 -3.43 -5.23
CA ARG A 20 0.13 -2.82 -6.21
C ARG A 20 -0.23 -3.82 -7.30
N ILE A 21 -1.52 -4.06 -7.45
CA ILE A 21 -2.12 -4.95 -8.44
C ILE A 21 -2.91 -4.10 -9.42
N VAL A 22 -2.52 -4.17 -10.69
CA VAL A 22 -3.17 -3.42 -11.75
C VAL A 22 -4.36 -4.21 -12.28
N ILE A 23 -5.44 -3.54 -12.63
CA ILE A 23 -6.64 -4.19 -13.16
C ILE A 23 -6.85 -3.76 -14.60
N PHE A 24 -6.88 -4.76 -15.48
CA PHE A 24 -7.38 -4.67 -16.84
C PHE A 24 -8.75 -5.33 -16.84
N SER A 25 -9.80 -4.60 -17.20
CA SER A 25 -11.18 -5.10 -17.12
C SER A 25 -11.93 -4.83 -18.43
N SER A 26 -12.75 -5.79 -18.86
CA SER A 26 -13.68 -5.57 -19.96
C SER A 26 -14.74 -4.51 -19.59
N GLU A 27 -15.43 -3.96 -20.60
CA GLU A 27 -16.48 -2.99 -20.36
C GLU A 27 -17.64 -3.60 -19.57
N GLU A 28 -18.03 -4.85 -19.85
CA GLU A 28 -19.10 -5.54 -19.11
C GLU A 28 -18.78 -5.71 -17.62
N VAL A 29 -17.51 -5.95 -17.27
CA VAL A 29 -17.07 -5.97 -15.86
C VAL A 29 -17.31 -4.62 -15.18
N ASN A 30 -16.98 -3.52 -15.86
CA ASN A 30 -17.22 -2.18 -15.34
C ASN A 30 -18.73 -1.87 -15.22
N GLN A 31 -19.54 -2.31 -16.19
CA GLN A 31 -20.99 -2.16 -16.14
C GLN A 31 -21.62 -2.96 -14.98
N ALA A 32 -21.18 -4.19 -14.75
CA ALA A 32 -21.61 -4.99 -13.59
C ALA A 32 -21.28 -4.31 -12.25
N CYS A 33 -20.10 -3.69 -12.14
CA CYS A 33 -19.72 -2.88 -10.97
C CYS A 33 -20.61 -1.64 -10.82
N LYS A 34 -20.88 -0.92 -11.92
CA LYS A 34 -21.74 0.28 -11.93
C LYS A 34 -23.17 -0.02 -11.47
N ARG A 35 -23.73 -1.20 -11.79
CA ARG A 35 -25.04 -1.63 -11.25
C ARG A 35 -25.06 -1.72 -9.72
N ASN A 36 -23.91 -1.98 -9.10
CA ASN A 36 -23.71 -1.93 -7.65
C ASN A 36 -23.20 -0.56 -7.15
N ARG A 37 -23.25 0.48 -8.01
CA ARG A 37 -22.76 1.85 -7.78
C ARG A 37 -21.25 1.93 -7.51
N LEU A 38 -20.50 0.95 -7.95
CA LEU A 38 -19.04 0.95 -7.86
C LEU A 38 -18.45 1.42 -9.19
N SER A 39 -17.43 2.28 -9.15
CA SER A 39 -16.88 2.88 -10.38
C SER A 39 -16.21 1.85 -11.30
N ASN A 40 -15.59 0.83 -10.72
CA ASN A 40 -14.84 -0.22 -11.43
C ASN A 40 -14.56 -1.41 -10.49
N PHE A 41 -13.93 -2.45 -11.05
CA PHE A 41 -13.56 -3.66 -10.31
C PHE A 41 -12.53 -3.42 -9.19
N ALA A 42 -11.68 -2.37 -9.29
CA ALA A 42 -10.75 -2.03 -8.20
C ALA A 42 -11.52 -1.58 -6.94
N SER A 43 -12.56 -0.76 -7.13
CA SER A 43 -13.44 -0.29 -6.06
C SER A 43 -14.24 -1.41 -5.43
N LEU A 44 -14.61 -2.45 -6.21
CA LEU A 44 -15.25 -3.66 -5.70
C LEU A 44 -14.37 -4.38 -4.67
N LEU A 45 -13.06 -4.49 -4.93
CA LEU A 45 -12.11 -5.21 -4.07
C LEU A 45 -11.61 -4.41 -2.86
N GLN A 46 -11.78 -3.08 -2.89
CA GLN A 46 -11.17 -2.15 -1.94
C GLN A 46 -11.42 -2.48 -0.45
N PRO A 47 -12.63 -2.87 -0.02
CA PRO A 47 -12.87 -3.20 1.39
C PRO A 47 -12.15 -4.45 1.90
N PHE A 48 -11.67 -5.29 0.99
CA PHE A 48 -11.14 -6.62 1.31
C PHE A 48 -9.64 -6.72 1.05
N GLN A 49 -8.96 -5.57 0.95
CA GLN A 49 -7.53 -5.44 0.68
C GLN A 49 -6.62 -5.97 1.80
N SER A 50 -7.14 -6.29 2.98
CA SER A 50 -6.39 -6.81 4.13
C SER A 50 -6.60 -8.33 4.26
N ILE A 51 -5.58 -9.13 3.91
CA ILE A 51 -5.69 -10.59 3.92
C ILE A 51 -5.13 -11.15 5.22
N PRO A 52 -5.96 -11.79 6.07
CA PRO A 52 -5.50 -12.23 7.38
C PRO A 52 -4.62 -13.48 7.28
N LYS A 53 -3.67 -13.65 8.20
CA LYS A 53 -2.92 -14.91 8.43
C LYS A 53 -2.33 -15.49 7.13
N VAL A 54 -1.43 -14.73 6.50
CA VAL A 54 -0.72 -15.15 5.29
C VAL A 54 0.67 -15.66 5.68
N SER A 55 1.00 -16.89 5.28
CA SER A 55 2.35 -17.43 5.45
C SER A 55 3.25 -16.87 4.36
N VAL A 56 4.39 -16.33 4.74
CA VAL A 56 5.41 -15.79 3.83
C VAL A 56 6.74 -16.44 4.15
N ARG A 57 7.46 -16.91 3.13
CA ARG A 57 8.80 -17.48 3.25
C ARG A 57 9.85 -16.45 2.87
N HIS A 58 10.77 -16.21 3.81
CA HIS A 58 11.88 -15.29 3.65
C HIS A 58 12.99 -15.89 2.78
N SER A 59 13.96 -15.04 2.44
CA SER A 59 15.12 -15.40 1.62
C SER A 59 15.99 -16.50 2.23
N ASN A 60 16.02 -16.60 3.56
CA ASN A 60 16.70 -17.66 4.31
C ASN A 60 15.86 -18.94 4.49
N TYR A 61 14.75 -19.07 3.74
CA TYR A 61 13.77 -20.16 3.83
C TYR A 61 13.00 -20.26 5.15
N ALA A 62 13.14 -19.29 6.07
CA ALA A 62 12.28 -19.22 7.24
C ALA A 62 10.86 -18.79 6.84
N SER A 63 9.84 -19.38 7.45
CA SER A 63 8.44 -18.98 7.23
C SER A 63 7.93 -18.17 8.41
N ILE A 64 7.31 -17.03 8.12
CA ILE A 64 6.60 -16.19 9.10
C ILE A 64 5.11 -16.14 8.73
N ILE A 65 4.25 -15.99 9.73
CA ILE A 65 2.84 -15.73 9.52
C ILE A 65 2.59 -14.24 9.72
N ARG A 66 2.19 -13.55 8.66
CA ARG A 66 1.75 -12.17 8.70
C ARG A 66 0.31 -12.12 9.25
N PRO A 67 0.04 -11.34 10.33
CA PRO A 67 -1.30 -11.21 10.88
C PRO A 67 -2.27 -10.64 9.85
N SER A 68 -1.82 -9.62 9.11
CA SER A 68 -2.45 -9.12 7.90
C SER A 68 -1.40 -8.90 6.79
N PHE A 69 -1.77 -9.24 5.56
CA PHE A 69 -1.05 -8.97 4.33
C PHE A 69 -1.87 -8.01 3.46
N PRO A 70 -1.42 -6.77 3.25
CA PRO A 70 -2.19 -5.77 2.54
C PRO A 70 -2.04 -5.89 1.03
N LEU A 71 -3.06 -5.46 0.30
CA LEU A 71 -3.12 -5.35 -1.16
C LEU A 71 -3.55 -3.93 -1.54
N SER A 72 -3.19 -3.49 -2.75
CA SER A 72 -3.68 -2.24 -3.33
C SER A 72 -4.05 -2.48 -4.78
N PHE A 73 -5.27 -2.11 -5.16
CA PHE A 73 -5.78 -2.29 -6.52
C PHE A 73 -5.84 -0.95 -7.24
N ILE A 74 -5.38 -0.91 -8.49
CA ILE A 74 -5.43 0.29 -9.34
C ILE A 74 -5.86 -0.06 -10.78
N PRO A 75 -6.83 0.64 -11.39
CA PRO A 75 -7.13 0.50 -12.81
C PRO A 75 -5.92 0.84 -13.69
N ALA A 76 -5.72 0.12 -14.80
CA ALA A 76 -4.61 0.36 -15.71
C ALA A 76 -4.57 1.81 -16.25
N GLU A 77 -5.72 2.40 -16.52
CA GLU A 77 -5.90 3.80 -16.93
C GLU A 77 -5.31 4.74 -15.89
N ARG A 78 -5.68 4.53 -14.62
CA ARG A 78 -5.24 5.40 -13.52
C ARG A 78 -3.74 5.30 -13.31
N LEU A 79 -3.13 4.13 -13.50
CA LEU A 79 -1.68 3.99 -13.44
C LEU A 79 -1.00 4.83 -14.55
N ARG A 80 -1.54 4.81 -15.78
CA ARG A 80 -1.03 5.64 -16.89
C ARG A 80 -1.16 7.12 -16.56
N ASP A 81 -2.28 7.53 -15.99
CA ASP A 81 -2.50 8.91 -15.56
C ASP A 81 -1.51 9.31 -14.45
N GLU A 82 -1.34 8.49 -13.41
CA GLU A 82 -0.36 8.73 -12.34
C GLU A 82 1.06 8.92 -12.88
N VAL A 83 1.47 8.11 -13.86
CA VAL A 83 2.80 8.25 -14.48
C VAL A 83 2.91 9.51 -15.34
N ASN A 84 1.83 9.89 -16.03
CA ASN A 84 1.78 11.11 -16.82
C ASN A 84 1.74 12.38 -15.95
N GLU A 85 1.20 12.29 -14.73
CA GLU A 85 1.12 13.37 -13.73
C GLU A 85 2.48 13.64 -13.04
N ILE A 86 3.45 12.73 -13.11
CA ILE A 86 4.78 12.88 -12.46
C ILE A 86 5.43 14.19 -12.88
N GLY A 87 5.67 15.07 -11.91
CA GLY A 87 6.33 16.37 -12.10
C GLY A 87 5.48 17.45 -12.77
N ARG A 88 4.17 17.21 -13.01
CA ARG A 88 3.24 18.20 -13.59
C ARG A 88 2.45 18.98 -12.54
N GLU A 89 1.97 18.30 -11.49
CA GLU A 89 1.26 18.95 -10.38
C GLU A 89 2.24 19.34 -9.27
N ASP A 90 2.14 20.58 -8.78
CA ASP A 90 2.89 21.02 -7.61
C ASP A 90 2.33 20.32 -6.35
N ASP A 91 3.20 19.70 -5.57
CA ASP A 91 2.84 19.01 -4.33
C ASP A 91 2.12 19.91 -3.32
N SER A 92 2.35 21.22 -3.34
CA SER A 92 1.57 22.19 -2.54
C SER A 92 0.10 22.18 -2.93
N ILE A 93 -0.19 22.27 -4.23
CA ILE A 93 -1.55 22.32 -4.78
C ILE A 93 -2.30 21.04 -4.44
N TRP A 94 -1.64 19.89 -4.62
CA TRP A 94 -2.23 18.61 -4.25
C TRP A 94 -2.54 18.55 -2.74
N LEU A 95 -1.60 18.99 -1.90
CA LEU A 95 -1.75 18.96 -0.45
C LEU A 95 -2.90 19.86 0.00
N ASP A 96 -2.99 21.08 -0.51
CA ASP A 96 -4.07 22.02 -0.22
C ASP A 96 -5.43 21.46 -0.66
N ARG A 97 -5.51 20.89 -1.86
CA ARG A 97 -6.74 20.23 -2.34
C ARG A 97 -7.14 19.06 -1.43
N SER A 98 -6.17 18.25 -1.00
CA SER A 98 -6.41 17.09 -0.16
C SER A 98 -6.87 17.49 1.24
N ILE A 99 -6.26 18.51 1.84
CA ILE A 99 -6.69 19.08 3.12
C ILE A 99 -8.11 19.63 3.01
N ASN A 100 -8.42 20.39 1.95
CA ASN A 100 -9.76 20.94 1.74
C ASN A 100 -10.84 19.86 1.53
N LYS A 101 -10.49 18.73 0.90
CA LYS A 101 -11.40 17.57 0.78
C LYS A 101 -11.66 16.87 2.11
N ILE A 102 -10.74 16.96 3.07
CA ILE A 102 -10.84 16.29 4.37
C ILE A 102 -11.54 17.20 5.38
N LEU A 103 -11.16 18.47 5.44
CA LEU A 103 -11.67 19.47 6.39
C LEU A 103 -12.96 20.14 5.89
N THR A 104 -13.97 19.33 5.55
CA THR A 104 -15.30 19.84 5.18
C THR A 104 -16.12 20.18 6.43
N ALA A 105 -17.08 21.11 6.31
CA ALA A 105 -17.98 21.44 7.42
C ALA A 105 -18.74 20.21 7.94
N LYS A 106 -19.11 19.30 7.04
CA LYS A 106 -19.76 18.02 7.36
C LYS A 106 -18.84 17.10 8.17
N ASN A 107 -17.61 16.85 7.71
CA ASN A 107 -16.65 16.02 8.44
C ASN A 107 -16.34 16.59 9.83
N LEU A 108 -16.14 17.91 9.93
CA LEU A 108 -15.95 18.58 11.21
C LEU A 108 -17.15 18.38 12.13
N SER A 109 -18.38 18.56 11.63
CA SER A 109 -19.60 18.35 12.43
C SER A 109 -19.75 16.90 12.91
N LYS A 110 -19.43 15.93 12.05
CA LYS A 110 -19.44 14.50 12.36
C LYS A 110 -18.42 14.18 13.45
N TRP A 111 -17.17 14.60 13.28
CA TRP A 111 -16.12 14.34 14.26
C TRP A 111 -16.39 15.02 15.60
N LEU A 112 -16.96 16.23 15.61
CA LEU A 112 -17.38 16.93 16.83
C LEU A 112 -18.52 16.21 17.56
N SER A 113 -19.43 15.56 16.83
CA SER A 113 -20.49 14.72 17.42
C SER A 113 -19.97 13.38 17.95
N GLU A 114 -18.92 12.83 17.33
CA GLU A 114 -18.31 11.56 17.74
C GLU A 114 -17.41 11.73 18.97
N SER A 115 -16.71 12.86 19.07
CA SER A 115 -15.82 13.18 20.20
C SER A 115 -16.56 13.60 21.48
N SER A 116 -17.87 13.83 21.42
CA SER A 116 -18.69 14.18 22.59
C SER A 116 -19.14 12.95 23.42
N HIS A 117 -18.79 11.73 23.00
CA HIS A 117 -18.97 10.51 23.78
C HIS A 117 -17.67 10.14 24.55
N PRO A 118 -17.69 10.09 25.90
CA PRO A 118 -16.51 9.71 26.67
C PRO A 118 -16.11 8.26 26.36
N ILE A 119 -14.86 8.06 25.93
CA ILE A 119 -14.29 6.73 25.70
C ILE A 119 -14.18 6.01 27.05
N PRO A 120 -14.67 4.77 27.21
CA PRO A 120 -14.44 3.99 28.42
C PRO A 120 -12.94 3.77 28.64
N ILE A 121 -12.44 4.19 29.79
CA ILE A 121 -11.05 3.98 30.21
C ILE A 121 -10.81 2.45 30.26
N PRO A 122 -9.89 1.88 29.45
CA PRO A 122 -9.52 0.48 29.63
C PRO A 122 -8.86 0.31 31.01
N PRO A 123 -9.11 -0.80 31.74
CA PRO A 123 -8.49 -1.03 33.04
C PRO A 123 -6.97 -0.98 32.91
N THR A 124 -6.38 0.02 33.56
CA THR A 124 -4.96 0.35 33.50
C THR A 124 -4.13 -0.84 33.98
N THR A 125 -3.50 -1.56 33.06
CA THR A 125 -2.44 -2.50 33.42
C THR A 125 -1.15 -1.71 33.63
N GLY A 126 -1.00 -1.19 34.85
CA GLY A 126 0.24 -0.66 35.38
C GLY A 126 0.51 0.82 35.10
N PRO A 127 1.19 1.53 36.02
CA PRO A 127 1.54 2.93 35.82
C PRO A 127 2.53 3.04 34.67
N PHE A 128 2.22 3.91 33.71
CA PHE A 128 3.19 4.45 32.75
C PHE A 128 4.38 5.03 33.52
N LYS A 129 5.46 4.26 33.64
CA LYS A 129 6.75 4.79 34.11
C LYS A 129 7.49 5.37 32.93
N LEU A 130 7.32 6.67 32.72
CA LEU A 130 8.34 7.49 32.06
C LEU A 130 9.65 7.25 32.83
N LYS A 131 10.62 6.57 32.20
CA LYS A 131 11.96 6.41 32.77
C LYS A 131 12.56 7.79 33.03
N GLU A 132 13.06 7.98 34.24
CA GLU A 132 13.71 9.16 34.82
C GLU A 132 14.97 9.60 34.04
N GLU A 133 14.82 10.14 32.84
CA GLU A 133 15.93 10.82 32.13
C GLU A 133 15.62 12.29 31.78
N ASN A 134 14.49 12.83 32.25
CA ASN A 134 14.09 14.20 31.98
C ASN A 134 14.17 15.07 33.24
N GLU A 135 15.38 15.33 33.75
CA GLU A 135 15.63 16.31 34.83
C GLU A 135 15.31 17.77 34.44
N TRP A 136 14.89 18.03 33.19
CA TRP A 136 14.53 19.36 32.70
C TRP A 136 13.01 19.60 32.62
N ILE A 137 12.17 18.61 32.93
CA ILE A 137 10.72 18.78 33.03
C ILE A 137 10.38 18.83 34.52
N ASN A 138 10.21 20.05 35.05
CA ASN A 138 9.73 20.26 36.42
C ASN A 138 8.43 19.46 36.64
N GLU A 139 8.36 18.69 37.75
CA GLU A 139 7.14 17.98 38.17
C GLU A 139 5.91 18.91 38.26
N SER A 140 6.10 20.21 38.50
CA SER A 140 5.02 21.19 38.50
C SER A 140 4.37 21.41 37.13
N ILE A 141 5.12 21.21 36.02
CA ILE A 141 4.58 21.36 34.66
C ILE A 141 3.71 20.15 34.30
N LEU A 142 4.03 18.97 34.82
CA LEU A 142 3.27 17.74 34.58
C LEU A 142 1.93 17.73 35.34
N GLN A 143 1.81 18.45 36.45
CA GLN A 143 0.56 18.58 37.21
C GLN A 143 -0.46 19.53 36.56
N ASP A 144 0.02 20.49 35.75
CA ASP A 144 -0.81 21.48 35.05
C ASP A 144 -1.11 21.09 33.58
N LEU A 145 -0.53 19.99 33.09
CA LEU A 145 -0.90 19.47 31.78
C LEU A 145 -2.29 18.84 31.86
N PRO A 146 -3.22 19.18 30.93
CA PRO A 146 -4.47 18.44 30.80
C PRO A 146 -4.17 16.94 30.75
N GLU A 147 -5.07 16.11 31.30
CA GLU A 147 -4.99 14.65 31.16
C GLU A 147 -4.55 14.29 29.74
N PRO A 148 -3.66 13.28 29.55
CA PRO A 148 -3.14 12.95 28.24
C PRO A 148 -4.31 12.84 27.28
N ILE A 149 -4.38 13.75 26.32
CA ILE A 149 -5.48 13.87 25.37
C ILE A 149 -5.50 12.55 24.60
N THR A 150 -6.29 11.59 25.08
CA THR A 150 -6.63 10.33 24.42
C THR A 150 -7.68 10.56 23.35
N GLU A 151 -7.90 11.81 22.93
CA GLU A 151 -8.81 12.12 21.85
C GLU A 151 -8.24 11.58 20.55
N SER A 152 -8.98 10.64 19.95
CA SER A 152 -8.84 10.31 18.55
C SER A 152 -8.90 11.62 17.76
N ALA A 153 -7.82 12.00 17.08
CA ALA A 153 -7.81 13.11 16.13
C ALA A 153 -8.25 12.56 14.76
N PRO A 154 -9.56 12.55 14.43
CA PRO A 154 -10.05 11.79 13.29
C PRO A 154 -9.65 12.46 11.97
N TRP A 155 -9.55 13.79 11.98
CA TRP A 155 -8.98 14.61 10.91
C TRP A 155 -7.54 14.22 10.61
N TYR A 156 -6.73 13.94 11.63
CA TYR A 156 -5.34 13.54 11.47
C TYR A 156 -5.26 12.14 10.85
N ASN A 157 -6.09 11.21 11.31
CA ASN A 157 -6.15 9.87 10.72
C ASN A 157 -6.58 9.91 9.24
N ALA A 158 -7.58 10.74 8.90
CA ALA A 158 -8.02 10.95 7.52
C ALA A 158 -6.92 11.57 6.65
N PHE A 159 -6.23 12.59 7.17
CA PHE A 159 -5.10 13.22 6.49
C PHE A 159 -3.93 12.26 6.28
N LEU A 160 -3.53 11.56 7.34
CA LEU A 160 -2.50 10.54 7.32
C LEU A 160 -2.83 9.47 6.28
N LYS A 161 -4.06 8.94 6.29
CA LYS A 161 -4.53 7.99 5.29
C LYS A 161 -4.40 8.54 3.87
N SER A 162 -4.84 9.78 3.61
CA SER A 162 -4.72 10.42 2.28
C SER A 162 -3.26 10.54 1.81
N VAL A 163 -2.34 10.92 2.71
CA VAL A 163 -0.91 11.01 2.38
C VAL A 163 -0.29 9.63 2.11
N LEU A 164 -0.66 8.61 2.89
CA LEU A 164 -0.12 7.25 2.74
C LEU A 164 -0.70 6.52 1.52
N ASP A 165 -1.96 6.79 1.17
CA ASP A 165 -2.65 6.22 0.01
C ASP A 165 -2.13 6.84 -1.32
N ARG A 166 -1.58 8.06 -1.31
CA ARG A 166 -0.93 8.65 -2.50
C ARG A 166 0.42 7.98 -2.78
N ARG A 167 0.40 7.04 -3.71
CA ARG A 167 1.52 6.18 -4.10
C ARG A 167 1.88 6.29 -5.57
N LEU A 168 2.31 7.48 -6.00
CA LEU A 168 2.76 7.67 -7.38
C LEU A 168 3.98 6.78 -7.67
N PRO A 169 4.00 6.03 -8.79
CA PRO A 169 5.20 5.35 -9.24
C PRO A 169 6.30 6.38 -9.50
N THR A 170 7.52 6.15 -9.01
CA THR A 170 8.65 7.03 -9.30
C THR A 170 9.82 6.23 -9.85
N VAL A 171 10.80 6.93 -10.42
CA VAL A 171 12.00 6.27 -10.98
C VAL A 171 12.88 5.63 -9.90
N PHE A 172 12.83 6.17 -8.68
CA PHE A 172 13.73 5.83 -7.57
C PHE A 172 13.10 4.99 -6.46
N ASP A 173 11.78 4.85 -6.48
CA ASP A 173 11.03 4.02 -5.54
C ASP A 173 10.16 2.99 -6.27
N THR A 174 10.62 1.73 -6.27
CA THR A 174 9.90 0.63 -6.92
C THR A 174 8.84 0.00 -6.03
N SER A 175 8.72 0.44 -4.77
CA SER A 175 7.66 -0.02 -3.86
C SER A 175 6.26 0.38 -4.32
N SER A 176 6.16 1.40 -5.18
CA SER A 176 4.90 1.85 -5.79
C SER A 176 4.74 1.38 -7.24
N HIS A 177 5.63 0.51 -7.73
CA HIS A 177 5.48 -0.14 -9.03
C HIS A 177 4.51 -1.32 -8.94
N PRO A 178 3.80 -1.66 -10.04
CA PRO A 178 2.95 -2.84 -10.08
C PRO A 178 3.76 -4.12 -9.91
N ILE A 179 3.19 -5.09 -9.19
CA ILE A 179 3.80 -6.42 -9.04
C ILE A 179 2.92 -7.55 -9.60
N ALA A 180 1.64 -7.26 -9.81
CA ALA A 180 0.69 -8.17 -10.43
C ALA A 180 -0.33 -7.40 -11.28
N ALA A 181 -1.00 -8.12 -12.17
CA ALA A 181 -2.11 -7.68 -12.99
C ALA A 181 -3.26 -8.68 -12.89
N LEU A 182 -4.47 -8.20 -12.61
CA LEU A 182 -5.70 -8.95 -12.82
C LEU A 182 -6.24 -8.61 -14.21
N ILE A 183 -6.48 -9.64 -15.01
CA ILE A 183 -7.14 -9.53 -16.31
C ILE A 183 -8.56 -10.06 -16.11
N VAL A 184 -9.55 -9.17 -16.11
CA VAL A 184 -10.91 -9.45 -15.67
C VAL A 184 -11.86 -9.35 -16.86
N VAL A 185 -12.56 -10.44 -17.16
CA VAL A 185 -13.56 -10.51 -18.23
C VAL A 185 -14.85 -11.08 -17.67
N SER A 186 -15.99 -10.62 -18.16
CA SER A 186 -17.32 -11.07 -17.74
C SER A 186 -17.75 -12.31 -18.53
N THR A 187 -18.54 -13.20 -17.92
CA THR A 187 -19.27 -14.24 -18.65
C THR A 187 -20.30 -13.66 -19.61
N ASN A 188 -20.71 -12.40 -19.40
CA ASN A 188 -21.68 -11.70 -20.23
C ASN A 188 -21.05 -10.94 -21.41
N ASP A 189 -19.72 -10.91 -21.50
CA ASP A 189 -19.06 -10.41 -22.71
C ASP A 189 -19.52 -11.25 -23.92
N PRO A 190 -19.83 -10.65 -25.09
CA PRO A 190 -20.34 -11.41 -26.25
C PRO A 190 -19.40 -12.52 -26.72
N GLU A 191 -18.09 -12.29 -26.61
CA GLU A 191 -17.03 -13.26 -26.92
C GLU A 191 -15.94 -13.23 -25.84
N PRO A 192 -16.15 -13.88 -24.67
CA PRO A 192 -15.25 -13.72 -23.51
C PRO A 192 -13.80 -14.14 -23.78
N LEU A 193 -13.60 -15.19 -24.59
CA LEU A 193 -12.24 -15.63 -24.95
C LEU A 193 -11.51 -14.63 -25.86
N ASN A 194 -12.23 -13.92 -26.74
CA ASN A 194 -11.64 -12.87 -27.57
C ASN A 194 -11.29 -11.65 -26.72
N GLU A 195 -12.15 -11.29 -25.75
CA GLU A 195 -11.85 -10.19 -24.84
C GLU A 195 -10.65 -10.51 -23.93
N PHE A 196 -10.53 -11.76 -23.45
CA PHE A 196 -9.32 -12.21 -22.76
C PHE A 196 -8.07 -12.10 -23.65
N ALA A 197 -8.16 -12.45 -24.93
CA ALA A 197 -7.03 -12.33 -25.86
C ALA A 197 -6.61 -10.87 -26.06
N LYS A 198 -7.57 -9.96 -26.19
CA LYS A 198 -7.31 -8.52 -26.29
C LYS A 198 -6.63 -7.98 -25.02
N LEU A 199 -7.21 -8.23 -23.83
CA LEU A 199 -6.61 -7.76 -22.58
C LEU A 199 -5.26 -8.43 -22.28
N TYR A 200 -5.04 -9.65 -22.76
CA TYR A 200 -3.74 -10.32 -22.71
C TYR A 200 -2.69 -9.56 -23.52
N GLU A 201 -3.00 -9.14 -24.74
CA GLU A 201 -2.10 -8.34 -25.58
C GLU A 201 -1.80 -6.97 -24.95
N GLU A 202 -2.82 -6.31 -24.41
CA GLU A 202 -2.68 -5.02 -23.73
C GLU A 202 -1.80 -5.11 -22.47
N SER A 203 -1.98 -6.17 -21.68
CA SER A 203 -1.25 -6.40 -20.43
C SER A 203 0.10 -7.11 -20.62
N ASN A 204 0.47 -7.50 -21.84
CA ASN A 204 1.77 -8.10 -22.14
C ASN A 204 2.93 -7.13 -21.84
N THR A 205 4.17 -7.62 -21.71
CA THR A 205 5.34 -6.79 -21.36
C THR A 205 5.53 -5.61 -22.31
N SER A 206 5.31 -5.84 -23.61
CA SER A 206 5.35 -4.82 -24.66
C SER A 206 3.96 -4.27 -25.04
N GLY A 207 2.94 -4.57 -24.23
CA GLY A 207 1.57 -4.17 -24.47
C GLY A 207 1.34 -2.68 -24.23
N LEU A 208 0.36 -2.10 -24.92
CA LEU A 208 0.00 -0.68 -24.81
C LEU A 208 -0.78 -0.35 -23.53
N GLY A 209 -1.15 -1.36 -22.74
CA GLY A 209 -1.85 -1.18 -21.47
C GLY A 209 -0.97 -0.57 -20.37
N TRP A 210 0.35 -0.63 -20.52
CA TRP A 210 1.31 -0.09 -19.55
C TRP A 210 1.80 1.32 -19.90
N PRO A 211 2.22 2.11 -18.90
CA PRO A 211 2.97 3.33 -19.16
C PRO A 211 4.27 3.02 -19.93
N ASN A 212 4.49 3.67 -21.07
CA ASN A 212 5.68 3.48 -21.89
C ASN A 212 6.87 4.30 -21.35
N VAL A 213 7.49 3.83 -20.28
CA VAL A 213 8.62 4.49 -19.61
C VAL A 213 9.79 3.53 -19.35
N PRO A 214 11.05 3.99 -19.49
CA PRO A 214 12.24 3.12 -19.47
C PRO A 214 12.66 2.63 -18.07
N TRP A 215 11.96 3.07 -17.02
CA TRP A 215 12.24 2.77 -15.62
C TRP A 215 11.16 1.90 -14.97
N LEU A 216 10.14 1.50 -15.72
CA LEU A 216 9.10 0.58 -15.26
C LEU A 216 9.33 -0.79 -15.91
N ASP A 217 9.53 -1.82 -15.09
CA ASP A 217 9.68 -3.20 -15.59
C ASP A 217 8.37 -3.96 -15.45
N THR A 218 7.78 -4.34 -16.58
CA THR A 218 6.53 -5.10 -16.66
C THR A 218 6.74 -6.60 -16.89
N GLU A 219 7.98 -7.03 -17.10
CA GLU A 219 8.32 -8.44 -17.32
C GLU A 219 8.03 -9.33 -16.10
N PRO A 220 8.44 -8.97 -14.86
CA PRO A 220 8.22 -9.83 -13.70
C PRO A 220 6.81 -9.74 -13.11
N ILE A 221 5.89 -8.99 -13.73
CA ILE A 221 4.52 -8.83 -13.23
C ILE A 221 3.76 -10.15 -13.34
N LEU A 222 3.18 -10.62 -12.22
CA LEU A 222 2.28 -11.77 -12.21
C LEU A 222 0.98 -11.43 -12.94
N ARG A 223 0.60 -12.19 -13.97
CA ARG A 223 -0.69 -12.06 -14.65
C ARG A 223 -1.66 -13.11 -14.13
N TYR A 224 -2.83 -12.68 -13.67
CA TYR A 224 -3.88 -13.55 -13.14
C TYR A 224 -5.21 -13.27 -13.84
N TYR A 225 -5.84 -14.31 -14.38
CA TYR A 225 -7.05 -14.20 -15.19
C TYR A 225 -8.30 -14.44 -14.34
N VAL A 226 -9.21 -13.48 -14.33
CA VAL A 226 -10.41 -13.52 -13.51
C VAL A 226 -11.61 -13.54 -14.42
N LEU A 227 -12.45 -14.55 -14.26
CA LEU A 227 -13.76 -14.59 -14.88
C LEU A 227 -14.78 -14.03 -13.88
N LEU A 228 -15.40 -12.90 -14.20
CA LEU A 228 -16.51 -12.36 -13.43
C LEU A 228 -17.80 -13.00 -13.93
N HIS A 229 -18.55 -13.62 -13.03
CA HIS A 229 -19.81 -14.26 -13.34
C HIS A 229 -20.95 -13.59 -12.58
N GLU A 230 -21.88 -12.97 -13.32
CA GLU A 230 -23.12 -12.46 -12.75
C GLU A 230 -24.08 -13.63 -12.53
N THR A 231 -24.49 -13.85 -11.28
CA THR A 231 -25.29 -15.03 -10.90
C THR A 231 -26.68 -14.97 -11.55
N THR A 232 -27.09 -16.05 -12.21
CA THR A 232 -28.37 -16.14 -12.92
C THR A 232 -29.47 -16.81 -12.08
N GLU A 233 -30.71 -16.84 -12.58
CA GLU A 233 -31.83 -17.54 -11.92
C GLU A 233 -31.79 -19.08 -12.08
N GLU A 234 -30.76 -19.62 -12.73
CA GLU A 234 -30.58 -21.06 -12.90
C GLU A 234 -30.33 -21.76 -11.55
N PHE A 235 -30.57 -23.07 -11.49
CA PHE A 235 -30.48 -23.84 -10.23
C PHE A 235 -29.09 -23.77 -9.58
N ASP A 236 -28.02 -23.76 -10.38
CA ASP A 236 -26.65 -23.59 -9.93
C ASP A 236 -26.15 -22.14 -10.10
N GLY A 237 -27.03 -21.24 -10.51
CA GLY A 237 -26.75 -19.84 -10.79
C GLY A 237 -25.90 -19.57 -12.02
N GLY A 238 -25.80 -20.51 -12.98
CA GLY A 238 -24.98 -20.41 -14.19
C GLY A 238 -23.52 -20.85 -14.00
N ARG A 239 -23.19 -21.37 -12.82
CA ARG A 239 -21.82 -21.69 -12.42
C ARG A 239 -21.21 -22.82 -13.25
N GLN A 240 -21.98 -23.80 -13.72
CA GLN A 240 -21.44 -24.91 -14.50
C GLN A 240 -20.86 -24.40 -15.83
N GLU A 241 -21.55 -23.52 -16.53
CA GLU A 241 -21.07 -22.91 -17.78
C GLU A 241 -19.87 -22.01 -17.53
N ALA A 242 -19.94 -21.16 -16.49
CA ALA A 242 -18.83 -20.30 -16.11
C ALA A 242 -17.56 -21.11 -15.76
N ASN A 243 -17.70 -22.26 -15.10
CA ASN A 243 -16.57 -23.16 -14.81
C ASN A 243 -15.98 -23.80 -16.08
N GLN A 244 -16.80 -24.13 -17.09
CA GLN A 244 -16.30 -24.64 -18.38
C GLN A 244 -15.52 -23.57 -19.14
N LEU A 245 -16.01 -22.32 -19.11
CA LEU A 245 -15.29 -21.18 -19.68
C LEU A 245 -13.96 -20.95 -18.94
N LEU A 246 -13.97 -20.98 -17.60
CA LEU A 246 -12.75 -20.86 -16.79
C LEU A 246 -11.72 -21.97 -17.12
N GLN A 247 -12.17 -23.21 -17.35
CA GLN A 247 -11.27 -24.29 -17.79
C GLN A 247 -10.63 -23.98 -19.15
N SER A 248 -11.37 -23.34 -20.07
CA SER A 248 -10.85 -22.93 -21.36
C SER A 248 -9.81 -21.80 -21.22
N VAL A 249 -10.08 -20.81 -20.36
CA VAL A 249 -9.14 -19.75 -19.99
C VAL A 249 -7.87 -20.36 -19.36
N SER A 250 -8.03 -21.31 -18.44
CA SER A 250 -6.89 -21.98 -17.79
C SER A 250 -6.00 -22.73 -18.78
N ARG A 251 -6.60 -23.39 -19.79
CA ARG A 251 -5.84 -24.06 -20.85
C ARG A 251 -5.10 -23.07 -21.75
N ALA A 252 -5.68 -21.89 -22.01
CA ALA A 252 -5.09 -20.89 -22.88
C ALA A 252 -3.97 -20.09 -22.19
N TYR A 253 -4.16 -19.70 -20.93
CA TYR A 253 -3.29 -18.73 -20.24
C TYR A 253 -2.58 -19.25 -18.99
N GLY A 254 -2.86 -20.48 -18.57
CA GLY A 254 -2.20 -21.15 -17.46
C GLY A 254 -3.03 -21.23 -16.18
N LEU A 255 -2.39 -21.64 -15.09
CA LEU A 255 -3.06 -22.00 -13.83
C LEU A 255 -3.43 -20.79 -12.94
N HIS A 256 -2.89 -19.60 -13.24
CA HIS A 256 -3.20 -18.38 -12.50
C HIS A 256 -4.54 -17.80 -12.97
N CYS A 257 -5.63 -18.49 -12.66
CA CYS A 257 -6.97 -18.05 -13.01
C CYS A 257 -7.99 -18.38 -11.91
N GLY A 258 -9.06 -17.60 -11.82
CA GLY A 258 -10.15 -17.82 -10.86
C GLY A 258 -11.47 -17.23 -11.33
N ILE A 259 -12.53 -17.57 -10.61
CA ILE A 259 -13.88 -17.05 -10.84
C ILE A 259 -14.31 -16.19 -9.65
N VAL A 260 -14.93 -15.05 -9.95
CA VAL A 260 -15.64 -14.24 -8.97
C VAL A 260 -17.10 -14.27 -9.35
N CYS A 261 -17.95 -14.77 -8.47
CA CYS A 261 -19.40 -14.69 -8.65
C CYS A 261 -19.93 -13.46 -7.91
N MET A 262 -20.82 -12.71 -8.55
CA MET A 262 -21.52 -11.62 -7.88
C MET A 262 -22.93 -11.45 -8.40
N ASN A 263 -23.80 -10.87 -7.57
CA ASN A 263 -25.09 -10.37 -8.02
C ASN A 263 -25.00 -8.90 -8.40
N SER A 264 -25.63 -8.55 -9.51
CA SER A 264 -25.64 -7.19 -10.08
C SER A 264 -27.05 -6.64 -10.30
N GLU A 265 -28.08 -7.48 -10.16
CA GLU A 265 -29.49 -7.11 -10.27
C GLU A 265 -30.26 -7.37 -8.97
N LYS A 266 -31.34 -6.63 -8.74
CA LYS A 266 -32.20 -6.80 -7.57
C LYS A 266 -33.24 -7.89 -7.82
N THR A 267 -32.84 -9.14 -7.76
CA THR A 267 -33.74 -10.28 -7.95
C THR A 267 -34.62 -10.54 -6.71
N GLU A 268 -35.79 -11.17 -6.91
CA GLU A 268 -36.64 -11.64 -5.80
C GLU A 268 -35.91 -12.66 -4.91
N TYR A 269 -34.96 -13.41 -5.47
CA TYR A 269 -34.05 -14.28 -4.72
C TYR A 269 -33.26 -13.51 -3.66
N ILE A 270 -32.60 -12.41 -4.04
CA ILE A 270 -31.82 -11.56 -3.11
C ILE A 270 -32.72 -10.92 -2.06
N LYS A 271 -33.94 -10.50 -2.44
CA LYS A 271 -34.93 -9.98 -1.47
C LYS A 271 -35.34 -11.03 -0.44
N ARG A 272 -35.62 -12.27 -0.88
CA ARG A 272 -35.97 -13.39 0.02
C ARG A 272 -34.81 -13.77 0.93
N GLN A 273 -33.60 -13.84 0.41
CA GLN A 273 -32.42 -14.18 1.21
C GLN A 273 -32.12 -13.11 2.27
N ARG A 274 -32.27 -11.82 1.94
CA ARG A 274 -32.20 -10.74 2.92
C ARG A 274 -33.31 -10.84 3.97
N ALA A 275 -34.55 -11.12 3.56
CA ALA A 275 -35.65 -11.30 4.49
C ALA A 275 -35.43 -12.49 5.45
N LEU A 276 -34.88 -13.61 4.96
CA LEU A 276 -34.50 -14.77 5.78
C LEU A 276 -33.37 -14.44 6.76
N ASN A 277 -32.36 -13.69 6.32
CA ASN A 277 -31.28 -13.22 7.21
C ASN A 277 -31.77 -12.20 8.26
N THR A 278 -32.97 -11.64 8.10
CA THR A 278 -33.58 -10.64 8.99
C THR A 278 -34.80 -11.21 9.75
N ASP A 279 -35.00 -12.53 9.79
CA ASP A 279 -36.19 -13.15 10.39
C ASP A 279 -36.24 -12.95 11.93
N PRO A 280 -37.27 -12.27 12.48
CA PRO A 280 -37.45 -12.07 13.92
C PRO A 280 -37.76 -13.35 14.73
N HIS A 281 -37.99 -14.49 14.08
CA HIS A 281 -38.26 -15.77 14.74
C HIS A 281 -37.09 -16.76 14.80
N PHE A 282 -35.95 -16.45 14.17
CA PHE A 282 -34.72 -17.21 14.34
C PHE A 282 -33.93 -16.63 15.53
N LYS A 283 -34.08 -17.22 16.71
CA LYS A 283 -33.33 -16.81 17.91
C LYS A 283 -31.86 -17.22 17.81
N TYR A 284 -31.01 -16.30 17.36
CA TYR A 284 -29.64 -16.24 17.88
C TYR A 284 -29.69 -15.64 19.29
N ASP A 285 -28.81 -16.09 20.18
CA ASP A 285 -28.74 -15.63 21.57
C ASP A 285 -28.23 -14.18 21.62
N HIS A 286 -29.17 -13.23 21.54
CA HIS A 286 -28.91 -11.81 21.70
C HIS A 286 -28.75 -11.48 23.20
N SER A 287 -27.57 -11.76 23.73
CA SER A 287 -27.05 -11.08 24.92
C SER A 287 -25.80 -10.29 24.55
N HIS A 288 -25.95 -9.34 23.62
CA HIS A 288 -25.22 -8.07 23.49
C HIS A 288 -25.45 -7.51 22.07
N ASP A 289 -25.92 -6.27 21.99
CA ASP A 289 -25.88 -5.36 20.83
C ASP A 289 -27.06 -5.40 19.84
N ASP A 290 -27.96 -4.41 19.94
CA ASP A 290 -29.13 -4.18 19.07
C ASP A 290 -28.78 -3.63 17.66
N THR A 291 -27.56 -3.89 17.17
CA THR A 291 -27.00 -3.34 15.92
C THR A 291 -26.89 -4.36 14.78
N GLU A 292 -27.10 -5.66 15.03
CA GLU A 292 -26.67 -6.77 14.15
C GLU A 292 -27.60 -7.11 12.96
N GLY A 293 -28.70 -6.39 12.72
CA GLY A 293 -29.61 -6.67 11.59
C GLY A 293 -29.30 -5.93 10.28
N ARG A 294 -28.38 -4.96 10.28
CA ARG A 294 -27.97 -4.23 9.06
C ARG A 294 -26.75 -4.93 8.47
N ILE A 295 -26.85 -5.38 7.21
CA ILE A 295 -25.65 -5.66 6.40
C ILE A 295 -24.80 -4.39 6.42
N GLU A 296 -23.63 -4.48 7.05
CA GLU A 296 -22.66 -3.39 7.10
C GLU A 296 -22.24 -3.06 5.66
N ASP A 297 -22.47 -1.81 5.23
CA ASP A 297 -22.03 -1.35 3.92
C ASP A 297 -20.50 -1.30 3.92
N SER A 298 -19.89 -2.36 3.40
CA SER A 298 -18.43 -2.54 3.37
C SER A 298 -17.73 -1.43 2.58
N TRP A 299 -18.45 -0.73 1.70
CA TRP A 299 -17.90 0.31 0.82
C TRP A 299 -18.12 1.73 1.36
N ALA A 300 -18.99 1.94 2.35
CA ALA A 300 -19.35 3.27 2.89
C ALA A 300 -18.14 4.14 3.24
N GLN A 301 -17.07 3.53 3.78
CA GLN A 301 -15.86 4.24 4.20
C GLN A 301 -14.94 4.70 3.05
N TYR A 302 -15.14 4.20 1.84
CA TYR A 302 -14.28 4.49 0.68
C TYR A 302 -14.92 5.46 -0.33
N GLN A 303 -16.10 5.97 -0.01
CA GLN A 303 -16.89 6.78 -0.92
C GLN A 303 -16.51 8.25 -0.83
N SER A 304 -16.46 8.90 -2.00
CA SER A 304 -16.45 10.35 -2.08
C SER A 304 -17.83 10.86 -1.70
N GLU A 305 -17.89 11.84 -0.80
CA GLU A 305 -19.15 12.50 -0.43
C GLU A 305 -19.72 13.39 -1.54
N VAL A 306 -18.93 13.59 -2.59
CA VAL A 306 -19.28 14.31 -3.81
C VAL A 306 -19.14 13.41 -5.03
N ASP A 307 -20.08 13.51 -5.98
CA ASP A 307 -20.00 12.81 -7.26
C ASP A 307 -18.93 13.42 -8.20
N GLU A 308 -18.75 12.85 -9.40
CA GLU A 308 -17.78 13.33 -10.40
C GLU A 308 -18.08 14.77 -10.88
N GLU A 309 -19.30 15.25 -10.67
CA GLU A 309 -19.82 16.56 -11.08
C GLU A 309 -19.80 17.58 -9.92
N GLY A 310 -19.41 17.14 -8.72
CA GLY A 310 -19.30 17.97 -7.52
C GLY A 310 -20.58 18.10 -6.69
N ASN A 311 -21.62 17.32 -6.96
CA ASN A 311 -22.87 17.33 -6.19
C ASN A 311 -22.77 16.42 -4.96
N GLU A 312 -23.52 16.74 -3.90
CA GLU A 312 -23.63 15.89 -2.72
C GLU A 312 -24.32 14.56 -3.05
N VAL A 313 -23.68 13.45 -2.67
CA VAL A 313 -24.22 12.09 -2.82
C VAL A 313 -25.31 11.85 -1.77
N ASP A 314 -26.45 11.26 -2.16
CA ASP A 314 -27.57 10.96 -1.25
C ASP A 314 -27.09 10.07 -0.08
N PRO A 315 -27.23 10.50 1.19
CA PRO A 315 -26.79 9.72 2.35
C PRO A 315 -27.52 8.39 2.53
N ASN A 316 -28.66 8.16 1.85
CA ASN A 316 -29.36 6.87 1.84
C ASN A 316 -28.89 5.93 0.72
N GLN A 317 -27.99 6.37 -0.15
CA GLN A 317 -27.46 5.59 -1.25
C GLN A 317 -26.55 4.48 -0.71
N ARG A 318 -26.95 3.21 -0.88
CA ARG A 318 -26.11 2.07 -0.50
C ARG A 318 -25.32 1.55 -1.68
N PHE A 319 -24.12 1.07 -1.41
CA PHE A 319 -23.23 0.48 -2.40
C PHE A 319 -23.25 -1.04 -2.24
N GLY A 320 -22.98 -1.77 -3.33
CA GLY A 320 -23.13 -3.22 -3.31
C GLY A 320 -24.59 -3.65 -3.08
N GLU A 321 -25.57 -2.82 -3.41
CA GLU A 321 -27.00 -3.06 -3.14
C GLU A 321 -27.55 -4.34 -3.77
N CYS A 322 -26.93 -4.85 -4.82
CA CYS A 322 -27.32 -6.11 -5.44
C CYS A 322 -26.53 -7.29 -4.85
N MET A 323 -25.45 -7.06 -4.10
CA MET A 323 -24.62 -8.12 -3.57
C MET A 323 -25.27 -8.83 -2.37
N ALA A 324 -25.17 -10.16 -2.40
CA ALA A 324 -25.52 -11.04 -1.29
C ALA A 324 -24.30 -11.29 -0.39
N GLN A 325 -24.54 -11.85 0.79
CA GLN A 325 -23.46 -12.16 1.74
C GLN A 325 -22.50 -13.22 1.19
N GLU A 326 -23.00 -14.13 0.36
CA GLU A 326 -22.25 -15.16 -0.34
C GLU A 326 -21.31 -14.55 -1.39
N ASP A 327 -21.70 -13.47 -2.05
CA ASP A 327 -20.84 -12.74 -3.01
C ASP A 327 -19.67 -12.09 -2.29
N ILE A 328 -19.94 -11.45 -1.15
CA ILE A 328 -18.92 -10.83 -0.29
C ILE A 328 -17.95 -11.89 0.23
N LEU A 329 -18.46 -13.04 0.67
CA LEU A 329 -17.63 -14.16 1.09
C LEU A 329 -16.80 -14.70 -0.09
N GLY A 330 -17.41 -14.84 -1.27
CA GLY A 330 -16.75 -15.27 -2.51
C GLY A 330 -15.59 -14.35 -2.88
N LEU A 331 -15.77 -13.03 -2.80
CA LEU A 331 -14.69 -12.06 -3.01
C LEU A 331 -13.55 -12.22 -2.00
N LYS A 332 -13.86 -12.37 -0.72
CA LYS A 332 -12.85 -12.58 0.33
C LYS A 332 -12.07 -13.88 0.13
N VAL A 333 -12.75 -14.96 -0.27
CA VAL A 333 -12.14 -16.25 -0.59
C VAL A 333 -11.24 -16.12 -1.80
N PHE A 334 -11.74 -15.54 -2.89
CA PHE A 334 -10.96 -15.27 -4.10
C PHE A 334 -9.67 -14.51 -3.81
N LEU A 335 -9.76 -13.39 -3.07
CA LEU A 335 -8.59 -12.57 -2.73
C LEU A 335 -7.59 -13.32 -1.86
N ARG A 336 -8.08 -14.14 -0.92
CA ARG A 336 -7.24 -15.00 -0.09
C ARG A 336 -6.50 -16.03 -0.94
N GLU A 337 -7.19 -16.69 -1.86
CA GLU A 337 -6.60 -17.70 -2.75
C GLU A 337 -5.60 -17.08 -3.72
N PHE A 338 -5.96 -15.99 -4.39
CA PHE A 338 -5.06 -15.20 -5.23
C PHE A 338 -3.76 -14.86 -4.47
N THR A 339 -3.89 -14.37 -3.23
CA THR A 339 -2.75 -13.94 -2.42
C THR A 339 -1.86 -15.12 -2.03
N ILE A 340 -2.44 -16.18 -1.46
CA ILE A 340 -1.70 -17.29 -0.86
C ILE A 340 -1.16 -18.26 -1.93
N GLN A 341 -1.90 -18.47 -3.00
CA GLN A 341 -1.55 -19.49 -4.02
C GLN A 341 -0.76 -18.90 -5.19
N SER A 342 -0.90 -17.61 -5.48
CA SER A 342 -0.29 -16.99 -6.66
C SER A 342 0.64 -15.82 -6.31
N LEU A 343 0.13 -14.77 -5.67
CA LEU A 343 0.89 -13.53 -5.45
C LEU A 343 2.12 -13.72 -4.57
N VAL A 344 1.94 -14.21 -3.34
CA VAL A 344 3.05 -14.40 -2.40
C VAL A 344 4.07 -15.41 -2.93
N PRO A 345 3.68 -16.60 -3.43
CA PRO A 345 4.63 -17.54 -4.02
C PRO A 345 5.38 -16.98 -5.24
N HIS A 346 4.76 -16.10 -6.02
CA HIS A 346 5.43 -15.38 -7.11
C HIS A 346 6.48 -14.42 -6.58
N MET A 347 6.12 -13.55 -5.64
CA MET A 347 7.05 -12.60 -5.03
C MET A 347 8.24 -13.31 -4.35
N GLU A 348 8.00 -14.40 -3.63
CA GLU A 348 9.05 -15.21 -3.01
C GLU A 348 10.05 -15.74 -4.06
N ARG A 349 9.54 -16.27 -5.18
CA ARG A 349 10.38 -16.76 -6.29
C ARG A 349 11.20 -15.63 -6.90
N CYS A 350 10.60 -14.46 -7.11
CA CYS A 350 11.32 -13.28 -7.59
C CYS A 350 12.44 -12.88 -6.64
N VAL A 351 12.17 -12.80 -5.33
CA VAL A 351 13.17 -12.48 -4.31
C VAL A 351 14.32 -13.47 -4.32
N GLN A 352 14.03 -14.78 -4.32
CA GLN A 352 15.05 -15.82 -4.37
C GLN A 352 15.91 -15.71 -5.63
N HIS A 353 15.27 -15.64 -6.80
CA HIS A 353 15.95 -15.57 -8.09
C HIS A 353 16.86 -14.34 -8.21
N TRP A 354 16.35 -13.15 -7.87
CA TRP A 354 17.16 -11.93 -7.95
C TRP A 354 18.28 -11.91 -6.91
N ASN A 355 18.04 -12.42 -5.70
CA ASN A 355 19.07 -12.50 -4.67
C ASN A 355 20.23 -13.43 -5.06
N GLU A 356 19.93 -14.57 -5.67
CA GLU A 356 20.92 -15.49 -6.24
C GLU A 356 21.69 -14.85 -7.40
N SER A 357 20.98 -14.22 -8.35
CA SER A 357 21.57 -13.54 -9.50
C SER A 357 22.52 -12.40 -9.10
N LEU A 358 22.09 -11.54 -8.16
CA LEU A 358 22.90 -10.44 -7.64
C LEU A 358 24.09 -10.95 -6.81
N SER A 359 23.90 -12.01 -6.02
CA SER A 359 24.99 -12.65 -5.29
C SER A 359 26.04 -13.23 -6.24
N ALA A 360 25.63 -13.86 -7.34
CA ALA A 360 26.54 -14.39 -8.35
C ALA A 360 27.30 -13.27 -9.08
N SER A 361 26.59 -12.22 -9.51
CA SER A 361 27.16 -11.04 -10.16
C SER A 361 28.19 -10.34 -9.27
N ARG A 362 27.86 -10.11 -7.99
CA ARG A 362 28.76 -9.45 -7.04
C ARG A 362 29.91 -10.36 -6.61
N LYS A 363 29.72 -11.68 -6.43
CA LYS A 363 30.80 -12.66 -6.15
C LYS A 363 31.83 -12.74 -7.27
N GLY A 364 31.41 -12.68 -8.54
CA GLY A 364 32.31 -12.64 -9.70
C GLY A 364 33.20 -11.38 -9.76
N ILE A 365 32.77 -10.29 -9.11
CA ILE A 365 33.52 -9.03 -9.02
C ILE A 365 34.33 -8.94 -7.71
N THR A 366 34.01 -9.73 -6.68
CA THR A 366 34.79 -9.78 -5.41
C THR A 366 36.22 -10.34 -5.57
N GLY A 367 36.56 -10.90 -6.73
CA GLY A 367 37.95 -11.18 -7.10
C GLY A 367 38.78 -9.95 -7.50
N ARG A 368 38.19 -8.73 -7.56
CA ARG A 368 38.90 -7.54 -8.07
C ARG A 368 38.82 -6.26 -7.23
N LEU A 369 38.17 -6.20 -6.08
CA LEU A 369 38.00 -4.92 -5.35
C LEU A 369 38.27 -4.96 -3.84
N PHE A 370 39.26 -5.74 -3.39
CA PHE A 370 40.07 -5.33 -2.24
C PHE A 370 41.24 -4.45 -2.73
N SER A 371 40.92 -3.27 -3.28
CA SER A 371 41.89 -2.19 -3.47
C SER A 371 41.65 -1.14 -2.38
N VAL A 372 41.88 -1.55 -1.14
CA VAL A 372 42.18 -0.62 -0.05
C VAL A 372 43.65 -0.83 0.27
N GLY A 373 44.48 0.11 -0.16
CA GLY A 373 45.90 0.15 0.22
C GLY A 373 46.88 0.37 -0.92
N ARG A 374 46.76 1.47 -1.68
CA ARG A 374 47.88 2.18 -2.34
C ARG A 374 47.39 3.54 -2.84
N LYS A 375 47.21 4.47 -1.90
CA LYS A 375 47.44 5.88 -2.21
C LYS A 375 48.96 6.04 -2.38
N TYR A 376 49.36 6.99 -3.22
CA TYR A 376 50.72 7.30 -3.70
C TYR A 376 51.14 6.58 -5.00
N PHE A 377 51.18 7.40 -6.07
CA PHE A 377 51.72 7.16 -7.42
C PHE A 377 50.83 6.50 -8.48
N SER A 378 49.86 7.24 -9.03
CA SER A 378 49.54 7.19 -10.47
C SER A 378 48.56 8.30 -10.88
N LYS A 379 48.83 8.92 -12.05
CA LYS A 379 48.00 9.91 -12.76
C LYS A 379 46.57 9.41 -13.05
N PRO A 380 45.60 10.30 -13.34
CA PRO A 380 44.22 9.91 -13.56
C PRO A 380 44.05 9.38 -14.98
N ASP A 381 44.05 8.05 -15.14
CA ASP A 381 43.41 7.43 -16.29
C ASP A 381 41.96 7.09 -15.92
N SER A 382 41.06 7.81 -16.57
CA SER A 382 39.60 7.67 -16.50
C SER A 382 39.14 6.33 -17.08
N SER A 383 39.31 5.25 -16.33
CA SER A 383 38.58 3.99 -16.55
C SER A 383 37.67 3.74 -15.34
N GLY A 384 36.74 4.67 -15.13
CA GLY A 384 35.66 4.51 -14.17
C GLY A 384 34.70 3.43 -14.64
N SER A 385 34.29 2.55 -13.73
CA SER A 385 33.10 1.71 -13.88
C SER A 385 31.99 2.53 -14.55
N SER A 386 31.56 2.16 -15.75
CA SER A 386 30.53 2.92 -16.47
C SER A 386 29.23 2.81 -15.68
N SER A 387 28.92 3.83 -14.89
CA SER A 387 27.64 3.93 -14.19
C SER A 387 26.51 3.83 -15.22
N SER A 388 25.53 2.96 -14.97
CA SER A 388 24.31 2.90 -15.79
C SER A 388 23.33 4.03 -15.47
N TYR A 389 23.66 4.91 -14.51
CA TYR A 389 22.85 6.06 -14.15
C TYR A 389 22.83 7.07 -15.30
N ASN A 390 21.64 7.49 -15.72
CA ASN A 390 21.50 8.59 -16.67
C ASN A 390 21.40 9.91 -15.88
N PRO A 391 22.46 10.75 -15.80
CA PRO A 391 22.42 11.98 -15.01
C PRO A 391 21.48 13.04 -15.60
N THR A 392 21.25 13.02 -16.92
CA THR A 392 20.36 13.94 -17.62
C THR A 392 18.90 13.63 -17.30
N MET A 393 18.53 12.35 -17.33
CA MET A 393 17.15 11.93 -17.11
C MET A 393 16.87 11.47 -15.67
N ARG A 394 17.91 11.36 -14.82
CA ARG A 394 17.87 11.03 -13.39
C ARG A 394 17.26 9.66 -13.05
N TRP A 395 17.49 8.65 -13.89
CA TRP A 395 17.02 7.28 -13.64
C TRP A 395 18.06 6.21 -14.00
N TYR A 396 17.90 5.01 -13.43
CA TYR A 396 18.60 3.79 -13.82
C TYR A 396 17.71 2.94 -14.75
N PRO A 397 18.23 2.39 -15.86
CA PRO A 397 17.48 1.44 -16.69
C PRO A 397 17.00 0.25 -15.86
N TYR A 398 15.82 -0.28 -16.16
CA TYR A 398 15.27 -1.38 -15.35
C TYR A 398 16.13 -2.67 -15.36
N GLN A 399 16.94 -2.86 -16.40
CA GLN A 399 17.87 -3.98 -16.51
C GLN A 399 19.17 -3.80 -15.71
N SER A 400 19.42 -2.60 -15.18
CA SER A 400 20.63 -2.31 -14.42
C SER A 400 20.67 -3.07 -13.09
N THR A 401 21.88 -3.34 -12.60
CA THR A 401 22.08 -4.00 -11.30
C THR A 401 21.49 -3.16 -10.15
N GLU A 402 21.60 -1.84 -10.23
CA GLU A 402 21.10 -0.90 -9.25
C GLU A 402 19.57 -0.96 -9.15
N PHE A 403 18.87 -0.94 -10.29
CA PHE A 403 17.42 -1.06 -10.33
C PHE A 403 16.95 -2.42 -9.83
N GLN A 404 17.57 -3.51 -10.29
CA GLN A 404 17.23 -4.87 -9.83
C GLN A 404 17.47 -5.04 -8.32
N THR A 405 18.55 -4.45 -7.79
CA THR A 405 18.83 -4.45 -6.34
C THR A 405 17.74 -3.68 -5.58
N ARG A 406 17.29 -2.53 -6.10
CA ARG A 406 16.20 -1.76 -5.49
C ARG A 406 14.88 -2.54 -5.49
N ARG A 407 14.53 -3.17 -6.61
CA ARG A 407 13.32 -3.99 -6.72
C ARG A 407 13.33 -5.20 -5.80
N LEU A 408 14.47 -5.87 -5.67
CA LEU A 408 14.64 -6.95 -4.69
C LEU A 408 14.41 -6.44 -3.26
N ALA A 409 14.95 -5.27 -2.91
CA ALA A 409 14.75 -4.67 -1.60
C ALA A 409 13.26 -4.39 -1.32
N ASP A 410 12.56 -3.78 -2.29
CA ASP A 410 11.15 -3.42 -2.17
C ASP A 410 10.25 -4.67 -2.05
N TYR A 411 10.52 -5.75 -2.81
CA TYR A 411 9.81 -7.03 -2.66
C TYR A 411 10.08 -7.68 -1.29
N ALA A 412 11.34 -7.71 -0.85
CA ALA A 412 11.69 -8.23 0.47
C ALA A 412 11.00 -7.44 1.59
N PHE A 413 10.91 -6.12 1.46
CA PHE A 413 10.21 -5.25 2.40
C PHE A 413 8.71 -5.58 2.47
N MET A 414 8.05 -5.69 1.31
CA MET A 414 6.62 -6.05 1.24
C MET A 414 6.32 -7.43 1.86
N LEU A 415 7.24 -8.37 1.71
CA LEU A 415 7.14 -9.72 2.30
C LEU A 415 7.48 -9.75 3.80
N GLY A 416 8.04 -8.66 4.36
CA GLY A 416 8.45 -8.58 5.75
C GLY A 416 9.86 -9.12 6.05
N ASP A 417 10.66 -9.46 5.04
CA ASP A 417 12.08 -9.79 5.19
C ASP A 417 12.91 -8.50 5.29
N TYR A 418 12.66 -7.73 6.35
CA TYR A 418 13.29 -6.41 6.57
C TYR A 418 14.81 -6.49 6.70
N LYS A 419 15.35 -7.66 7.07
CA LYS A 419 16.80 -7.89 7.15
C LYS A 419 17.42 -7.93 5.74
N LEU A 420 16.85 -8.71 4.83
CA LEU A 420 17.28 -8.70 3.43
C LEU A 420 17.05 -7.33 2.81
N ALA A 421 15.87 -6.74 3.01
CA ALA A 421 15.52 -5.44 2.46
C ALA A 421 16.55 -4.37 2.87
N SER A 422 16.86 -4.25 4.17
CA SER A 422 17.87 -3.33 4.70
C SER A 422 19.23 -3.52 4.03
N GLN A 423 19.69 -4.77 3.87
CA GLN A 423 20.95 -5.06 3.20
C GLN A 423 20.97 -4.59 1.75
N MET A 424 19.89 -4.82 1.00
CA MET A 424 19.79 -4.43 -0.40
C MET A 424 19.67 -2.91 -0.56
N TYR A 425 18.90 -2.22 0.29
CA TYR A 425 18.85 -0.76 0.30
C TYR A 425 20.23 -0.14 0.60
N GLU A 426 21.01 -0.75 1.49
CA GLU A 426 22.37 -0.27 1.79
C GLU A 426 23.30 -0.38 0.58
N TYR A 427 23.14 -1.41 -0.26
CA TYR A 427 23.87 -1.49 -1.53
C TYR A 427 23.43 -0.40 -2.52
N VAL A 428 22.12 -0.20 -2.70
CA VAL A 428 21.60 0.88 -3.57
C VAL A 428 22.08 2.24 -3.07
N ARG A 429 22.07 2.48 -1.75
CA ARG A 429 22.55 3.73 -1.13
C ARG A 429 24.00 4.02 -1.47
N LYS A 430 24.89 3.04 -1.34
CA LYS A 430 26.33 3.19 -1.65
C LYS A 430 26.57 3.44 -3.15
N ASP A 431 25.92 2.67 -4.01
CA ASP A 431 26.05 2.79 -5.46
C ASP A 431 25.51 4.17 -5.92
N ALA A 432 24.34 4.58 -5.42
CA ALA A 432 23.73 5.88 -5.71
C ALA A 432 24.56 7.08 -5.22
N LEU A 433 25.20 6.98 -4.05
CA LEU A 433 26.11 8.02 -3.56
C LEU A 433 27.31 8.21 -4.51
N GLY A 434 27.91 7.11 -4.96
CA GLY A 434 29.02 7.13 -5.93
C GLY A 434 28.62 7.77 -7.26
N HIS A 435 27.38 7.55 -7.70
CA HIS A 435 26.84 8.10 -8.94
C HIS A 435 26.22 9.50 -8.80
N LYS A 436 26.18 10.06 -7.58
CA LYS A 436 25.45 11.30 -7.26
C LYS A 436 23.95 11.24 -7.64
N ALA A 437 23.36 10.05 -7.57
CA ALA A 437 21.95 9.80 -7.82
C ALA A 437 21.14 10.08 -6.55
N TRP A 438 21.01 11.36 -6.19
CA TRP A 438 20.53 11.80 -4.87
C TRP A 438 19.14 11.26 -4.48
N SER A 439 18.19 11.19 -5.41
CA SER A 439 16.85 10.67 -5.12
C SER A 439 16.87 9.18 -4.72
N TYR A 440 17.70 8.37 -5.40
CA TYR A 440 17.91 6.96 -5.05
C TYR A 440 18.64 6.81 -3.72
N TYR A 441 19.68 7.63 -3.50
CA TYR A 441 20.44 7.63 -2.26
C TYR A 441 19.51 7.93 -1.07
N LEU A 442 18.75 9.03 -1.14
CA LEU A 442 17.87 9.46 -0.05
C LEU A 442 16.73 8.49 0.21
N SER A 443 16.05 8.05 -0.85
CA SER A 443 14.99 7.04 -0.73
C SER A 443 15.51 5.76 -0.08
N SER A 444 16.71 5.30 -0.46
CA SER A 444 17.32 4.11 0.13
C SER A 444 17.75 4.34 1.59
N THR A 445 18.31 5.51 1.93
CA THR A 445 18.61 5.91 3.31
C THR A 445 17.36 5.82 4.20
N HIS A 446 16.25 6.39 3.74
CA HIS A 446 14.98 6.34 4.44
C HIS A 446 14.49 4.91 4.66
N MET A 447 14.58 4.06 3.64
CA MET A 447 14.15 2.67 3.75
C MET A 447 15.07 1.83 4.66
N VAL A 448 16.38 2.11 4.72
CA VAL A 448 17.30 1.47 5.69
C VAL A 448 16.87 1.78 7.13
N GLY A 449 16.59 3.05 7.43
CA GLY A 449 16.14 3.45 8.77
C GLY A 449 14.76 2.87 9.10
N LEU A 450 13.85 2.79 8.13
CA LEU A 450 12.53 2.18 8.33
C LEU A 450 12.62 0.67 8.58
N CYS A 451 13.48 -0.04 7.85
CA CYS A 451 13.76 -1.46 8.13
C CYS A 451 14.32 -1.65 9.53
N SER A 452 15.21 -0.76 9.97
CA SER A 452 15.79 -0.81 11.31
C SER A 452 14.73 -0.63 12.39
N LEU A 453 13.78 0.31 12.22
CA LEU A 453 12.63 0.48 13.10
C LEU A 453 11.78 -0.80 13.16
N LEU A 454 11.40 -1.34 12.01
CA LEU A 454 10.52 -2.52 11.91
C LEU A 454 11.16 -3.82 12.41
N LEU A 455 12.49 -3.88 12.51
CA LEU A 455 13.20 -4.99 13.15
C LEU A 455 13.20 -4.88 14.69
N VAL A 456 13.11 -3.66 15.23
CA VAL A 456 13.10 -3.42 16.68
C VAL A 456 11.68 -3.51 17.27
N VAL A 457 10.65 -3.04 16.54
CA VAL A 457 9.24 -3.02 16.98
C VAL A 457 8.76 -4.37 17.57
N PRO A 458 9.01 -5.54 16.92
CA PRO A 458 8.53 -6.82 17.44
C PRO A 458 9.34 -7.35 18.63
N SER A 459 10.53 -6.80 18.87
CA SER A 459 11.55 -7.38 19.75
C SER A 459 11.59 -6.76 21.16
N ASN A 460 10.84 -5.68 21.43
CA ASN A 460 10.92 -4.88 22.67
C ASN A 460 12.36 -4.52 23.08
N GLN A 461 13.28 -4.47 22.11
CA GLN A 461 14.67 -4.09 22.37
C GLN A 461 14.77 -2.58 22.50
N THR A 462 15.55 -2.11 23.46
CA THR A 462 15.82 -0.68 23.63
C THR A 462 16.59 -0.13 22.43
N PHE A 463 16.14 1.00 21.87
CA PHE A 463 16.75 1.73 20.75
C PHE A 463 18.09 2.40 21.08
N GLN A 464 18.96 1.74 21.86
CA GLN A 464 20.21 2.35 22.36
C GLN A 464 21.13 2.86 21.24
N ASN A 465 20.94 2.42 19.99
CA ASN A 465 21.77 2.78 18.84
C ASN A 465 20.99 3.19 17.57
N PHE A 466 19.69 3.51 17.66
CA PHE A 466 18.93 4.00 16.50
C PHE A 466 18.71 5.49 16.61
N ASP A 467 19.29 6.25 15.69
CA ASP A 467 19.09 7.68 15.60
C ASP A 467 18.26 8.02 14.35
N PRO A 468 16.95 8.33 14.48
CA PRO A 468 16.13 8.72 13.34
C PRO A 468 16.63 9.99 12.67
N TYR A 469 17.37 10.87 13.39
CA TYR A 469 17.91 12.09 12.78
C TYR A 469 18.86 11.75 11.63
N SER A 470 19.73 10.76 11.81
CA SER A 470 20.69 10.34 10.79
C SER A 470 20.05 9.85 9.49
N TYR A 471 18.79 9.39 9.55
CA TYR A 471 18.05 8.92 8.39
C TYR A 471 17.10 9.98 7.81
N LEU A 472 16.44 10.78 8.66
CA LEU A 472 15.47 11.81 8.25
C LEU A 472 16.12 13.14 7.85
N PHE A 473 17.31 13.44 8.39
CA PHE A 473 18.00 14.72 8.22
C PHE A 473 19.37 14.50 7.56
N ASP A 474 19.38 14.37 6.23
CA ASP A 474 20.58 14.57 5.43
C ASP A 474 20.49 15.94 4.73
N PRO A 475 21.16 16.98 5.24
CA PRO A 475 21.03 18.35 4.73
C PRO A 475 21.38 18.50 3.25
N ALA A 476 22.32 17.69 2.75
CA ALA A 476 22.73 17.73 1.34
C ALA A 476 21.65 17.12 0.43
N ALA A 477 20.97 16.08 0.92
CA ALA A 477 19.97 15.34 0.15
C ALA A 477 18.55 15.93 0.24
N LEU A 478 18.17 16.56 1.37
CA LEU A 478 16.83 17.14 1.56
C LEU A 478 16.49 18.25 0.55
N SER A 479 17.48 18.99 0.07
CA SER A 479 17.29 20.00 -0.98
C SER A 479 16.86 19.41 -2.34
N GLN A 480 16.99 18.10 -2.53
CA GLN A 480 16.71 17.40 -3.78
C GLN A 480 15.41 16.57 -3.76
N MET A 481 14.74 16.48 -2.61
CA MET A 481 13.51 15.69 -2.47
C MET A 481 12.27 16.57 -2.62
N SER A 482 11.18 15.97 -3.09
CA SER A 482 9.90 16.65 -3.11
C SER A 482 9.40 16.90 -1.67
N VAL A 483 8.59 17.95 -1.51
CA VAL A 483 7.98 18.27 -0.21
C VAL A 483 7.04 17.15 0.22
N PHE A 484 6.32 16.56 -0.74
CA PHE A 484 5.39 15.48 -0.46
C PHE A 484 6.12 14.21 0.03
N ASP A 485 7.17 13.77 -0.64
CA ASP A 485 7.94 12.59 -0.21
C ASP A 485 8.55 12.81 1.18
N SER A 486 8.98 14.04 1.47
CA SER A 486 9.55 14.45 2.77
C SER A 486 8.49 14.37 3.87
N LEU A 487 7.29 14.89 3.60
CA LEU A 487 6.17 14.81 4.53
C LEU A 487 5.76 13.35 4.75
N ARG A 488 5.58 12.58 3.67
CA ARG A 488 5.12 11.20 3.73
C ARG A 488 6.06 10.33 4.54
N ILE A 489 7.37 10.38 4.29
CA ILE A 489 8.33 9.58 5.07
C ILE A 489 8.37 10.03 6.53
N THR A 490 8.28 11.33 6.80
CA THR A 490 8.30 11.84 8.16
C THR A 490 7.08 11.38 8.96
N LEU A 491 5.90 11.32 8.33
CA LEU A 491 4.68 10.78 8.94
C LEU A 491 4.78 9.27 9.19
N ILE A 492 5.35 8.50 8.24
CA ILE A 492 5.61 7.07 8.42
C ILE A 492 6.53 6.84 9.63
N TYR A 493 7.63 7.60 9.72
CA TYR A 493 8.55 7.54 10.86
C TYR A 493 7.86 7.96 12.16
N HIS A 494 7.07 9.03 12.15
CA HIS A 494 6.33 9.49 13.32
C HIS A 494 5.43 8.38 13.87
N GLU A 495 4.62 7.77 13.01
CA GLU A 495 3.70 6.70 13.40
C GLU A 495 4.45 5.42 13.81
N ALA A 496 5.59 5.11 13.18
CA ALA A 496 6.48 4.05 13.65
C ALA A 496 6.95 4.30 15.07
N CYS A 497 7.45 5.51 15.35
CA CYS A 497 7.97 5.93 16.65
C CYS A 497 6.89 5.98 17.73
N LYS A 498 5.69 6.36 17.33
CA LYS A 498 4.51 6.36 18.20
C LYS A 498 4.08 4.95 18.56
N SER A 499 4.12 4.03 17.61
CA SER A 499 3.73 2.63 17.84
C SER A 499 4.63 1.89 18.84
N ILE A 500 5.89 2.32 18.96
CA ILE A 500 6.88 1.80 19.91
C ILE A 500 6.96 2.61 21.22
N GLY A 501 6.29 3.76 21.31
CA GLY A 501 6.31 4.64 22.48
C GLY A 501 7.61 5.44 22.70
N GLU A 502 8.43 5.65 21.66
CA GLU A 502 9.72 6.36 21.76
C GLU A 502 9.56 7.88 21.55
N SER A 503 9.34 8.62 22.64
CA SER A 503 9.06 10.07 22.60
C SER A 503 10.16 10.92 21.98
N LYS A 504 11.45 10.56 22.19
CA LYS A 504 12.58 11.28 21.57
C LYS A 504 12.51 11.19 20.04
N CYS A 505 12.23 10.01 19.51
CA CYS A 505 12.11 9.78 18.06
C CYS A 505 10.86 10.47 17.49
N MET A 506 9.73 10.45 18.21
CA MET A 506 8.53 11.20 17.83
C MET A 506 8.81 12.71 17.73
N ALA A 507 9.44 13.31 18.74
CA ALA A 507 9.77 14.73 18.74
C ALA A 507 10.69 15.11 17.57
N SER A 508 11.65 14.24 17.25
CA SER A 508 12.58 14.42 16.13
C SER A 508 11.87 14.49 14.77
N SER A 509 10.88 13.61 14.56
CA SER A 509 10.05 13.63 13.35
C SER A 509 9.21 14.91 13.24
N LEU A 510 8.66 15.41 14.36
CA LEU A 510 7.89 16.66 14.39
C LEU A 510 8.76 17.89 14.11
N LEU A 511 9.99 17.92 14.61
CA LEU A 511 10.95 18.98 14.31
C LEU A 511 11.28 19.02 12.80
N GLN A 512 11.36 17.85 12.15
CA GLN A 512 11.55 17.80 10.70
C GLN A 512 10.35 18.38 9.96
N MET A 513 9.13 18.00 10.35
CA MET A 513 7.90 18.55 9.77
C MET A 513 7.87 20.08 9.89
N ALA A 514 8.20 20.63 11.06
CA ALA A 514 8.24 22.07 11.28
C ALA A 514 9.29 22.75 10.37
N THR A 515 10.46 22.14 10.21
CA THR A 515 11.53 22.65 9.34
C THR A 515 11.11 22.70 7.86
N LEU A 516 10.41 21.66 7.38
CA LEU A 516 9.85 21.64 6.03
C LEU A 516 8.83 22.77 5.80
N VAL A 517 8.01 23.09 6.81
CA VAL A 517 7.02 24.18 6.76
C VAL A 517 7.70 25.56 6.78
N CYS A 518 8.69 25.77 7.65
CA CYS A 518 9.43 27.03 7.73
C CYS A 518 10.27 27.33 6.48
N ALA A 519 10.87 26.29 5.86
CA ALA A 519 11.59 26.44 4.60
C ALA A 519 10.67 26.96 3.47
N ARG A 520 9.40 26.55 3.43
CA ARG A 520 8.40 27.07 2.48
C ARG A 520 8.03 28.53 2.72
N GLN A 521 7.80 28.93 3.97
CA GLN A 521 7.49 30.33 4.28
C GLN A 521 8.65 31.24 3.85
N THR A 522 9.89 30.85 4.11
CA THR A 522 11.07 31.66 3.78
C THR A 522 11.25 31.85 2.27
N LEU A 523 10.95 30.82 1.45
CA LEU A 523 10.93 30.97 -0.02
C LEU A 523 9.80 31.90 -0.49
N HIS A 524 8.62 31.82 0.12
CA HIS A 524 7.46 32.63 -0.26
C HIS A 524 7.62 34.13 0.09
N TRP A 525 8.46 34.46 1.07
CA TRP A 525 8.85 35.84 1.41
C TRP A 525 10.01 36.39 0.56
N MET A 526 10.75 35.52 -0.14
CA MET A 526 11.89 35.90 -1.00
C MET A 526 11.52 36.02 -2.49
N THR A 527 10.38 35.47 -2.91
CA THR A 527 9.75 35.70 -4.23
C THR A 527 8.66 36.75 -4.13
#